data_AF-A0A9W9K6P3-F1
#
_entry.id   AF-A0A9W9K6P3-F1
#
_cell.length_a   1.000
_cell.length_b   1.000
_cell.length_c   1.000
_cell.angle_alpha   90.00
_cell.angle_beta   90.00
_cell.angle_gamma   90.00
#
_symmetry.space_group_name_H-M   'P 1'
#
loop_
_entity.id
_entity.type
_entity.pdbx_description
1 polymer ?
#
loop_
_entity_poly.entity_id
_entity_poly.type
_entity_poly.pdbx_seq_one_letter_code
_entity_poly.pdbx_strand_id
1 'polypeptide(L)'
;MTDVRLTREQAVKEFSKSRLRKRAQSHLLRRPRGPRRPGTEFNSPLHRHPSQDDSENAKNPLYLIKEEIAIMKKLNHNNLVSLVEVLDDPTEDSLYMVMEMCKKGVVMKVGLEERADPYDDEHCRCWFRDLMLGIEYLHAQGIVHRDIKPDNCLVTSDDILKVVDFGVSEMFAKDSDMFTAKSAGSPAFLPRSFAS
;
A
#
# COMPACT_ATOMS: atom_id res chain seq x y z
N MET A 1 35.92 4.51 10.10
CA MET A 1 34.81 5.32 9.57
C MET A 1 33.53 4.65 10.02
N THR A 2 32.93 5.13 11.11
CA THR A 2 31.60 4.68 11.52
C THR A 2 30.60 5.15 10.47
N ASP A 3 29.84 4.23 9.91
CA ASP A 3 28.79 4.55 8.94
C ASP A 3 27.77 5.48 9.60
N VAL A 4 27.75 6.74 9.16
CA VAL A 4 26.87 7.80 9.68
C VAL A 4 25.38 7.45 9.50
N ARG A 5 25.06 6.39 8.73
CA ARG A 5 23.69 5.87 8.58
C ARG A 5 23.19 5.11 9.82
N LEU A 6 24.06 4.59 10.68
CA LEU A 6 23.69 3.80 11.87
C LEU A 6 23.21 4.62 13.08
N THR A 7 23.31 5.95 13.06
CA THR A 7 22.91 6.81 14.20
C THR A 7 21.54 7.46 14.06
N ARG A 8 20.80 7.21 12.97
CA ARG A 8 19.45 7.76 12.77
C ARG A 8 18.40 6.72 13.14
N GLU A 9 17.47 7.11 14.00
CA GLU A 9 16.26 6.32 14.32
C GLU A 9 15.54 5.92 13.03
N GLN A 10 15.08 4.66 12.96
CA GLN A 10 14.34 4.09 11.84
C GLN A 10 13.00 3.54 12.32
N ALA A 11 12.02 3.49 11.42
CA ALA A 11 10.76 2.79 11.63
C ALA A 11 10.89 1.36 11.07
N VAL A 12 10.39 0.36 11.80
CA VAL A 12 10.42 -1.05 11.38
C VAL A 12 9.00 -1.58 11.25
N LYS A 13 8.62 -2.07 10.07
CA LYS A 13 7.36 -2.80 9.82
C LYS A 13 7.67 -4.29 9.82
N GLU A 14 7.15 -5.02 10.81
CA GLU A 14 7.32 -6.47 10.94
C GLU A 14 6.10 -7.23 10.37
N PHE A 15 6.39 -8.29 9.64
CA PHE A 15 5.40 -9.22 9.08
C PHE A 15 5.69 -10.65 9.52
N SER A 16 4.69 -11.36 10.04
CA SER A 16 4.77 -12.81 10.30
C SER A 16 4.21 -13.60 9.12
N LYS A 17 5.09 -14.35 8.44
CA LYS A 17 4.79 -15.18 7.25
C LYS A 17 3.69 -16.20 7.56
N SER A 18 3.74 -16.84 8.74
CA SER A 18 2.74 -17.81 9.19
C SER A 18 1.37 -17.17 9.44
N ARG A 19 1.32 -15.99 10.08
CA ARG A 19 0.05 -15.26 10.31
C ARG A 19 -0.60 -14.83 9.01
N LEU A 20 0.20 -14.37 8.06
CA LEU A 20 -0.26 -13.98 6.72
C LEU A 20 -0.90 -15.16 5.99
N ARG A 21 -0.23 -16.31 5.94
CA ARG A 21 -0.76 -17.55 5.34
C ARG A 21 -2.07 -17.98 6.01
N LYS A 22 -2.12 -17.96 7.35
CA LYS A 22 -3.34 -18.30 8.12
C LYS A 22 -4.50 -17.36 7.81
N ARG A 23 -4.26 -16.05 7.71
CA ARG A 23 -5.29 -15.04 7.38
C ARG A 23 -5.84 -15.26 5.97
N ALA A 24 -4.97 -15.55 5.00
CA ALA A 24 -5.39 -15.88 3.64
C ALA A 24 -6.24 -17.17 3.57
N GLN A 25 -5.82 -18.23 4.28
CA GLN A 25 -6.57 -19.48 4.35
C GLN A 25 -7.94 -19.30 5.04
N SER A 26 -7.99 -18.54 6.13
CA SER A 26 -9.25 -18.22 6.81
C SER A 26 -10.22 -17.44 5.91
N HIS A 27 -9.71 -16.47 5.15
CA HIS A 27 -10.52 -15.72 4.20
C HIS A 27 -11.09 -16.61 3.10
N LEU A 28 -10.30 -17.57 2.59
CA LEU A 28 -10.78 -18.57 1.61
C LEU A 28 -11.91 -19.45 2.17
N LEU A 29 -11.78 -19.90 3.43
CA LEU A 29 -12.80 -20.75 4.08
C LEU A 29 -14.10 -20.01 4.38
N ARG A 30 -14.03 -18.69 4.61
CA ARG A 30 -15.20 -17.84 4.85
C ARG A 30 -15.94 -17.44 3.57
N ARG A 31 -15.41 -17.73 2.38
CA ARG A 31 -16.14 -17.47 1.13
C ARG A 31 -17.31 -18.44 1.01
N PRO A 32 -18.55 -17.96 0.80
CA PRO A 32 -19.66 -18.84 0.51
C PRO A 32 -19.34 -19.64 -0.75
N ARG A 33 -19.50 -20.97 -0.69
CA ARG A 33 -19.42 -21.82 -1.89
C ARG A 33 -20.53 -21.37 -2.82
N GLY A 34 -20.17 -20.70 -3.91
CA GLY A 34 -21.12 -20.36 -4.97
C GLY A 34 -21.78 -21.63 -5.52
N PRO A 35 -23.00 -21.53 -6.08
CA PRO A 35 -23.68 -22.70 -6.63
C PRO A 35 -22.84 -23.27 -7.78
N ARG A 36 -22.56 -24.59 -7.72
CA ARG A 36 -21.99 -25.35 -8.84
C ARG A 36 -22.96 -25.25 -10.02
N ARG A 37 -22.61 -24.47 -11.05
CA ARG A 37 -23.34 -24.48 -12.31
C ARG A 37 -22.99 -25.77 -13.07
N PRO A 38 -23.99 -26.58 -13.50
CA PRO A 38 -23.75 -27.70 -14.41
C PRO A 38 -23.31 -27.17 -15.78
N GLY A 39 -22.48 -27.95 -16.46
CA GLY A 39 -21.71 -27.52 -17.62
C GLY A 39 -22.54 -27.07 -18.82
N THR A 40 -21.90 -26.21 -19.62
CA THR A 40 -22.19 -26.01 -21.03
C THR A 40 -20.86 -25.67 -21.70
N GLU A 41 -20.34 -26.64 -22.45
CA GLU A 41 -19.29 -26.46 -23.43
C GLU A 41 -19.77 -25.45 -24.48
N PHE A 42 -19.02 -24.36 -24.68
CA PHE A 42 -19.07 -23.63 -25.94
C PHE A 42 -17.71 -23.00 -26.22
N ASN A 43 -17.06 -23.49 -27.28
CA ASN A 43 -15.76 -23.06 -27.76
C ASN A 43 -15.95 -21.80 -28.63
N SER A 44 -15.26 -20.70 -28.32
CA SER A 44 -14.97 -19.61 -29.29
C SER A 44 -13.76 -18.78 -28.83
N PRO A 45 -12.95 -18.23 -29.76
CA PRO A 45 -11.51 -18.08 -29.56
C PRO A 45 -11.03 -16.63 -29.35
N LEU A 46 -9.80 -16.51 -28.83
CA LEU A 46 -8.93 -15.31 -28.83
C LEU A 46 -9.29 -14.16 -27.87
N HIS A 47 -9.34 -14.44 -26.57
CA HIS A 47 -8.80 -13.51 -25.59
C HIS A 47 -7.75 -14.21 -24.75
N ARG A 48 -6.56 -13.59 -24.66
CA ARG A 48 -5.47 -14.01 -23.80
C ARG A 48 -5.96 -13.89 -22.35
N HIS A 49 -6.61 -14.93 -21.87
CA HIS A 49 -6.90 -15.09 -20.46
C HIS A 49 -5.55 -15.10 -19.72
N PRO A 50 -5.43 -14.37 -18.59
CA PRO A 50 -4.32 -14.60 -17.69
C PRO A 50 -4.30 -16.09 -17.36
N SER A 51 -3.12 -16.70 -17.43
CA SER A 51 -2.91 -18.08 -16.97
C SER A 51 -3.61 -18.26 -15.62
N GLN A 52 -4.32 -19.38 -15.42
CA GLN A 52 -4.94 -19.70 -14.13
C GLN A 52 -3.93 -19.59 -12.95
N ASP A 53 -2.64 -19.75 -13.26
CA ASP A 53 -1.49 -19.57 -12.37
C ASP A 53 -1.33 -18.13 -11.83
N ASP A 54 -1.55 -17.10 -12.65
CA ASP A 54 -1.43 -15.69 -12.24
C ASP A 54 -2.53 -15.28 -11.25
N SER A 55 -3.72 -15.90 -11.37
CA SER A 55 -4.85 -15.67 -10.46
C SER A 55 -4.67 -16.34 -9.09
N GLU A 56 -3.87 -17.40 -8.98
CA GLU A 56 -3.59 -18.07 -7.70
C GLU A 56 -2.45 -17.37 -6.97
N ASN A 57 -1.41 -16.95 -7.68
CA ASN A 57 -0.27 -16.26 -7.08
C ASN A 57 -0.64 -14.88 -6.52
N ALA A 58 -1.55 -14.14 -7.17
CA ALA A 58 -2.10 -12.88 -6.67
C ALA A 58 -2.89 -13.02 -5.35
N LYS A 59 -3.20 -14.25 -4.90
CA LYS A 59 -3.83 -14.54 -3.60
C LYS A 59 -2.82 -14.96 -2.54
N ASN A 60 -1.53 -15.10 -2.89
CA ASN A 60 -0.49 -15.41 -1.92
C ASN A 60 -0.16 -14.13 -1.13
N PRO A 61 -0.39 -14.09 0.19
CA PRO A 61 -0.17 -12.88 0.98
C PRO A 61 1.31 -12.46 1.01
N LEU A 62 2.24 -13.39 0.76
CA LEU A 62 3.66 -13.05 0.61
C LEU A 62 3.95 -12.36 -0.72
N TYR A 63 3.17 -12.63 -1.76
CA TYR A 63 3.31 -11.97 -3.04
C TYR A 63 2.93 -10.48 -2.91
N LEU A 64 1.84 -10.16 -2.21
CA LEU A 64 1.43 -8.77 -1.95
C LEU A 64 2.51 -7.96 -1.21
N ILE A 65 3.18 -8.57 -0.24
CA ILE A 65 4.29 -7.92 0.48
C ILE A 65 5.49 -7.71 -0.43
N LYS A 66 5.80 -8.68 -1.31
CA LYS A 66 6.86 -8.53 -2.30
C LYS A 66 6.54 -7.43 -3.32
N GLU A 67 5.27 -7.27 -3.70
CA GLU A 67 4.82 -6.14 -4.53
C GLU A 67 4.99 -4.80 -3.81
N GLU A 68 4.59 -4.71 -2.53
CA GLU A 68 4.80 -3.51 -1.71
C GLU A 68 6.30 -3.14 -1.66
N ILE A 69 7.18 -4.12 -1.39
CA ILE A 69 8.65 -3.93 -1.41
C ILE A 69 9.13 -3.46 -2.79
N ALA A 70 8.66 -4.08 -3.87
CA ALA A 70 9.08 -3.75 -5.23
C ALA A 70 8.68 -2.32 -5.61
N ILE A 71 7.46 -1.90 -5.22
CA ILE A 71 7.01 -0.52 -5.36
C ILE A 71 7.94 0.41 -4.59
N MET A 72 8.13 0.19 -3.28
CA MET A 72 8.95 1.06 -2.44
C MET A 72 10.41 1.17 -2.91
N LYS A 73 10.99 0.09 -3.46
CA LYS A 73 12.34 0.12 -4.05
C LYS A 73 12.45 1.00 -5.30
N LYS A 74 11.35 1.22 -6.03
CA LYS A 74 11.31 2.09 -7.22
C LYS A 74 11.17 3.58 -6.84
N LEU A 75 10.61 3.87 -5.67
CA LEU A 75 10.28 5.22 -5.25
C LEU A 75 11.50 5.94 -4.67
N ASN A 76 11.72 7.18 -5.14
CA ASN A 76 12.71 8.09 -4.57
C ASN A 76 12.16 9.52 -4.65
N HIS A 77 11.46 9.95 -3.61
CA HIS A 77 10.83 11.26 -3.55
C HIS A 77 10.72 11.78 -2.12
N ASN A 78 10.86 13.09 -1.92
CA ASN A 78 10.90 13.69 -0.58
C ASN A 78 9.57 13.53 0.19
N ASN A 79 8.44 13.47 -0.51
CA ASN A 79 7.11 13.33 0.08
C ASN A 79 6.56 11.89 0.07
N LEU A 80 7.42 10.89 -0.14
CA LEU A 80 7.10 9.47 -0.01
C LEU A 80 8.06 8.85 1.01
N VAL A 81 7.59 7.89 1.81
CA VAL A 81 8.46 7.21 2.77
C VAL A 81 9.49 6.33 2.05
N SER A 82 10.74 6.47 2.46
CA SER A 82 11.87 5.74 1.91
C SER A 82 12.04 4.39 2.60
N LEU A 83 12.14 3.33 1.79
CA LEU A 83 12.59 2.01 2.24
C LEU A 83 14.12 1.99 2.31
N VAL A 84 14.66 1.76 3.50
CA VAL A 84 16.11 1.69 3.73
C VAL A 84 16.63 0.30 3.39
N GLU A 85 16.02 -0.74 3.96
CA GLU A 85 16.40 -2.12 3.71
C GLU A 85 15.26 -3.11 4.03
N VAL A 86 15.41 -4.34 3.56
CA VAL A 86 14.51 -5.45 3.85
C VAL A 86 15.32 -6.60 4.44
N LEU A 87 14.90 -7.09 5.60
CA LEU A 87 15.48 -8.26 6.26
C LEU A 87 14.50 -9.43 6.12
N ASP A 88 14.85 -10.40 5.29
CA ASP A 88 14.06 -11.61 5.04
C ASP A 88 14.95 -12.84 5.08
N ASP A 89 15.01 -13.50 6.23
CA ASP A 89 15.63 -14.82 6.38
C ASP A 89 14.61 -15.90 5.99
N PRO A 90 14.86 -16.73 4.96
CA PRO A 90 13.95 -17.80 4.55
C PRO A 90 13.65 -18.84 5.63
N THR A 91 14.53 -18.98 6.62
CA THR A 91 14.39 -19.92 7.74
C THR A 91 13.54 -19.36 8.88
N GLU A 92 13.39 -18.04 8.96
CA GLU A 92 12.63 -17.35 10.00
C GLU A 92 11.19 -17.04 9.56
N ASP A 93 10.28 -16.93 10.54
CA ASP A 93 8.88 -16.57 10.27
C ASP A 93 8.69 -15.06 10.01
N SER A 94 9.59 -14.21 10.53
CA SER A 94 9.46 -12.76 10.42
C SER A 94 10.14 -12.22 9.16
N LEU A 95 9.56 -11.16 8.59
CA LEU A 95 10.13 -10.30 7.56
C LEU A 95 10.05 -8.85 8.08
N TYR A 96 11.13 -8.09 7.92
CA TYR A 96 11.20 -6.71 8.37
C TYR A 96 11.45 -5.76 7.21
N MET A 97 10.70 -4.67 7.17
CA MET A 97 11.01 -3.51 6.33
C MET A 97 11.51 -2.38 7.23
N VAL A 98 12.74 -1.93 7.00
CA VAL A 98 13.33 -0.79 7.69
C VAL A 98 13.10 0.45 6.83
N MET A 99 12.48 1.48 7.40
CA MET A 99 12.01 2.67 6.71
C MET A 99 12.45 3.93 7.48
N GLU A 100 12.49 5.06 6.79
CA GLU A 100 12.76 6.33 7.45
C GLU A 100 11.74 6.64 8.56
N MET A 101 12.20 7.23 9.66
CA MET A 101 11.37 7.58 10.81
C MET A 101 10.66 8.93 10.60
N CYS A 102 9.33 8.92 10.60
CA CYS A 102 8.50 10.13 10.63
C CYS A 102 8.12 10.48 12.08
N LYS A 103 8.99 11.21 12.78
CA LYS A 103 8.92 11.41 14.25
C LYS A 103 7.63 12.05 14.76
N LYS A 104 6.96 12.91 13.98
CA LYS A 104 5.71 13.55 14.43
C LYS A 104 4.51 12.61 14.32
N GLY A 105 4.65 11.48 13.61
CA GLY A 105 3.61 10.47 13.43
C GLY A 105 2.56 10.88 12.40
N VAL A 106 1.35 10.36 12.54
CA VAL A 106 0.21 10.66 11.65
C VAL A 106 -0.12 12.16 11.64
N VAL A 107 -0.46 12.67 10.46
CA VAL A 107 -0.78 14.09 10.24
C VAL A 107 -1.99 14.55 11.03
N MET A 108 -2.96 13.64 11.26
CA MET A 108 -4.19 13.93 12.00
C MET A 108 -4.33 12.92 13.13
N LYS A 109 -4.16 13.39 14.38
CA LYS A 109 -4.31 12.58 15.59
C LYS A 109 -5.68 12.82 16.18
N VAL A 110 -6.66 12.03 15.77
CA VAL A 110 -8.05 12.19 16.21
C VAL A 110 -8.50 10.88 16.80
N GLY A 111 -8.77 10.89 18.11
CA GLY A 111 -9.45 9.77 18.75
C GLY A 111 -10.87 9.62 18.20
N LEU A 112 -11.40 8.39 18.23
CA LEU A 112 -12.75 8.05 17.74
C LEU A 112 -13.88 8.90 18.35
N GLU A 113 -13.64 9.54 19.49
CA GLU A 113 -14.62 10.32 20.26
C GLU A 113 -14.23 11.79 20.43
N GLU A 114 -13.10 12.22 19.83
CA GLU A 114 -12.59 13.58 19.99
C GLU A 114 -12.95 14.43 18.77
N ARG A 115 -13.38 15.68 19.03
CA ARG A 115 -13.43 16.69 17.97
C ARG A 115 -12.02 17.15 17.70
N ALA A 116 -11.59 16.97 16.46
CA ALA A 116 -10.38 17.58 15.96
C ALA A 116 -10.65 19.04 15.63
N ASP A 117 -9.87 19.95 16.20
CA ASP A 117 -9.78 21.28 15.64
C ASP A 117 -8.93 21.20 14.35
N PRO A 118 -9.34 21.87 13.26
CA PRO A 118 -8.50 21.99 12.08
C PRO A 118 -7.15 22.61 12.42
N TYR A 119 -6.10 22.17 11.73
CA TYR A 119 -4.83 22.89 11.72
C TYR A 119 -5.02 24.27 11.09
N ASP A 120 -4.12 25.21 11.39
CA ASP A 120 -4.14 26.51 10.71
C ASP A 120 -3.88 26.35 9.20
N ASP A 121 -4.29 27.39 8.47
CA ASP A 121 -4.25 27.41 7.00
C ASP A 121 -2.84 27.20 6.43
N GLU A 122 -1.79 27.61 7.13
CA GLU A 122 -0.41 27.47 6.65
C GLU A 122 0.05 26.01 6.70
N HIS A 123 -0.15 25.33 7.84
CA HIS A 123 0.17 23.91 7.95
C HIS A 123 -0.68 23.08 6.98
N CYS A 124 -1.99 23.36 6.89
CA CYS A 124 -2.87 22.71 5.92
C CYS A 124 -2.33 22.85 4.49
N ARG A 125 -1.94 24.07 4.09
CA ARG A 125 -1.41 24.35 2.75
C ARG A 125 -0.10 23.64 2.48
N CYS A 126 0.84 23.68 3.43
CA CYS A 126 2.15 23.06 3.29
C CYS A 126 2.04 21.54 3.17
N TRP A 127 1.31 20.89 4.07
CA TRP A 127 1.11 19.44 4.05
C TRP A 127 0.29 18.98 2.84
N PHE A 128 -0.72 19.75 2.42
CA PHE A 128 -1.46 19.42 1.21
C PHE A 128 -0.59 19.53 -0.05
N ARG A 129 0.27 20.56 -0.15
CA ARG A 129 1.26 20.66 -1.24
C ARG A 129 2.19 19.45 -1.26
N ASP A 130 2.74 19.09 -0.10
CA ASP A 130 3.62 17.95 0.05
C ASP A 130 2.94 16.64 -0.38
N LEU A 131 1.68 16.42 0.02
CA LEU A 131 0.86 15.30 -0.43
C LEU A 131 0.72 15.31 -1.96
N MET A 132 0.37 16.46 -2.56
CA MET A 132 0.20 16.56 -4.02
C MET A 132 1.48 16.26 -4.79
N LEU A 133 2.64 16.73 -4.32
CA LEU A 133 3.93 16.44 -4.93
C LEU A 133 4.25 14.93 -4.87
N GLY A 134 3.96 14.27 -3.75
CA GLY A 134 4.10 12.82 -3.61
C GLY A 134 3.19 12.05 -4.59
N ILE A 135 1.93 12.47 -4.72
CA ILE A 135 0.96 11.84 -5.62
C ILE A 135 1.32 12.06 -7.09
N GLU A 136 1.73 13.27 -7.47
CA GLU A 136 2.21 13.59 -8.82
C GLU A 136 3.37 12.67 -9.20
N TYR A 137 4.36 12.51 -8.32
CA TYR A 137 5.46 11.61 -8.54
C TYR A 137 5.00 10.14 -8.70
N LEU A 138 4.11 9.65 -7.82
CA LEU A 138 3.58 8.28 -7.93
C LEU A 138 2.91 8.03 -9.28
N HIS A 139 2.07 8.95 -9.71
CA HIS A 139 1.37 8.84 -10.99
C HIS A 139 2.36 8.87 -12.16
N ALA A 140 3.38 9.74 -12.12
CA ALA A 140 4.45 9.75 -13.13
C ALA A 140 5.29 8.46 -13.16
N GLN A 141 5.32 7.69 -12.06
CA GLN A 141 5.93 6.37 -11.99
C GLN A 141 4.98 5.23 -12.40
N GLY A 142 3.75 5.55 -12.84
CA GLY A 142 2.71 4.58 -13.20
C GLY A 142 2.15 3.84 -11.98
N ILE A 143 2.12 4.47 -10.80
CA ILE A 143 1.69 3.84 -9.55
C ILE A 143 0.49 4.60 -8.97
N VAL A 144 -0.56 3.88 -8.59
CA VAL A 144 -1.71 4.42 -7.85
C VAL A 144 -1.69 3.88 -6.42
N HIS A 145 -1.73 4.78 -5.43
CA HIS A 145 -1.65 4.38 -4.01
C HIS A 145 -2.88 3.62 -3.51
N ARG A 146 -4.08 4.04 -3.94
CA ARG A 146 -5.41 3.49 -3.58
C ARG A 146 -5.85 3.56 -2.11
N ASP A 147 -5.07 4.13 -1.20
CA ASP A 147 -5.47 4.27 0.23
C ASP A 147 -4.98 5.59 0.83
N ILE A 148 -5.23 6.70 0.12
CA ILE A 148 -4.90 8.03 0.61
C ILE A 148 -5.93 8.44 1.67
N LYS A 149 -5.43 8.61 2.90
CA LYS A 149 -6.18 9.01 4.09
C LYS A 149 -5.18 9.59 5.12
N PRO A 150 -5.65 10.30 6.16
CA PRO A 150 -4.77 10.88 7.16
C PRO A 150 -3.86 9.86 7.87
N ASP A 151 -4.33 8.63 8.12
CA ASP A 151 -3.51 7.56 8.74
C ASP A 151 -2.27 7.18 7.90
N ASN A 152 -2.35 7.36 6.58
CA ASN A 152 -1.29 7.05 5.62
C ASN A 152 -0.47 8.29 5.22
N CYS A 153 -0.60 9.38 5.99
CA CYS A 153 0.19 10.60 5.84
C CYS A 153 0.94 10.84 7.15
N LEU A 154 2.26 10.63 7.14
CA LEU A 154 3.11 10.87 8.30
C LEU A 154 3.90 12.16 8.15
N VAL A 155 4.29 12.77 9.27
CA VAL A 155 5.07 14.02 9.29
C VAL A 155 6.44 13.79 9.92
N THR A 156 7.50 14.26 9.27
CA THR A 156 8.88 14.17 9.77
C THR A 156 9.16 15.19 10.89
N SER A 157 10.35 15.11 11.50
CA SER A 157 10.82 16.15 12.44
C SER A 157 10.90 17.54 11.80
N ASP A 158 11.17 17.57 10.49
CA ASP A 158 11.38 18.80 9.70
C ASP A 158 10.06 19.33 9.11
N ASP A 159 8.93 18.82 9.59
CA ASP A 159 7.57 19.20 9.19
C ASP A 159 7.20 18.92 7.72
N ILE A 160 7.83 17.89 7.15
CA ILE A 160 7.57 17.43 5.78
C ILE A 160 6.57 16.28 5.84
N LEU A 161 5.49 16.36 5.05
CA LEU A 161 4.54 15.26 4.92
C LEU A 161 5.07 14.20 3.95
N LYS A 162 4.96 12.94 4.38
CA LYS A 162 5.31 11.75 3.60
C LYS A 162 4.14 10.78 3.54
N VAL A 163 3.81 10.34 2.32
CA VAL A 163 2.82 9.28 2.10
C VAL A 163 3.44 7.93 2.42
N VAL A 164 2.69 7.08 3.11
CA VAL A 164 3.10 5.74 3.58
C VAL A 164 2.07 4.66 3.28
N ASP A 165 2.47 3.40 3.47
CA ASP A 165 1.63 2.20 3.33
C ASP A 165 1.18 1.88 1.89
N PHE A 166 2.11 1.31 1.12
CA PHE A 166 1.88 0.92 -0.27
C PHE A 166 1.27 -0.49 -0.41
N GLY A 167 0.79 -1.10 0.68
CA GLY A 167 0.34 -2.50 0.71
C GLY A 167 -0.88 -2.81 -0.17
N VAL A 168 -1.61 -1.79 -0.60
CA VAL A 168 -2.69 -1.91 -1.60
C VAL A 168 -2.43 -1.06 -2.84
N SER A 169 -1.21 -0.57 -3.07
CA SER A 169 -0.89 0.17 -4.29
C SER A 169 -0.93 -0.74 -5.53
N GLU A 170 -1.05 -0.14 -6.71
CA GLU A 170 -1.08 -0.86 -8.00
C GLU A 170 -0.14 -0.18 -9.00
N MET A 171 0.66 -0.97 -9.71
CA MET A 171 1.57 -0.51 -10.74
C MET A 171 1.02 -0.83 -12.13
N PHE A 172 1.06 0.15 -13.02
CA PHE A 172 0.55 0.08 -14.39
C PHE A 172 1.71 0.18 -15.38
N ALA A 173 1.61 -0.56 -16.49
CA ALA A 173 2.64 -0.56 -17.52
C ALA A 173 2.55 0.66 -18.46
N LYS A 174 1.37 1.29 -18.55
CA LYS A 174 1.08 2.44 -19.40
C LYS A 174 0.11 3.38 -18.67
N ASP A 175 0.29 4.68 -18.89
CA ASP A 175 -0.57 5.71 -18.31
C ASP A 175 -2.03 5.57 -18.77
N SER A 176 -2.25 5.12 -20.01
CA SER A 176 -3.59 4.84 -20.57
C SER A 176 -4.37 3.79 -19.80
N ASP A 177 -3.67 2.94 -19.04
CA ASP A 177 -4.22 1.77 -18.38
C ASP A 177 -4.42 1.99 -16.88
N MET A 178 -4.20 3.21 -16.37
CA MET A 178 -4.39 3.60 -14.96
C MET A 178 -5.88 3.67 -14.55
N PHE A 179 -6.63 2.61 -14.85
CA PHE A 179 -8.01 2.42 -14.46
C PHE A 179 -8.13 1.11 -13.71
N THR A 180 -8.54 1.15 -12.45
CA THR A 180 -8.71 -0.07 -11.63
C THR A 180 -10.19 -0.40 -11.48
N ALA A 181 -10.58 -1.62 -11.85
CA ALA A 181 -11.94 -2.13 -11.62
C ALA A 181 -12.09 -2.77 -10.23
N LYS A 182 -10.99 -2.89 -9.47
CA LYS A 182 -10.96 -3.54 -8.16
C LYS A 182 -11.05 -2.49 -7.05
N SER A 183 -12.08 -2.60 -6.20
CA SER A 183 -12.17 -1.80 -4.98
C SER A 183 -11.09 -2.24 -3.97
N ALA A 184 -10.23 -1.32 -3.56
CA ALA A 184 -9.23 -1.49 -2.51
C ALA A 184 -9.06 -0.18 -1.74
N GLY A 185 -8.60 -0.27 -0.49
CA GLY A 185 -8.46 0.89 0.41
C GLY A 185 -9.60 1.02 1.42
N SER A 186 -9.57 2.12 2.15
CA SER A 186 -10.46 2.37 3.28
C SER A 186 -11.85 2.84 2.83
N PRO A 187 -12.96 2.17 3.24
CA PRO A 187 -14.29 2.45 2.70
C PRO A 187 -14.75 3.91 2.77
N ALA A 188 -14.43 4.62 3.85
CA ALA A 188 -14.81 6.02 4.04
C ALA A 188 -14.14 6.98 3.03
N PHE A 189 -13.05 6.55 2.38
CA PHE A 189 -12.26 7.35 1.45
C PHE A 189 -12.37 6.84 0.00
N LEU A 190 -13.23 5.84 -0.25
CA LEU A 190 -13.47 5.36 -1.61
C LEU A 190 -14.30 6.37 -2.42
N PRO A 191 -13.96 6.58 -3.71
CA PRO A 191 -14.81 7.36 -4.61
C PRO A 191 -16.20 6.74 -4.73
N ARG A 192 -17.22 7.58 -4.94
CA ARG A 192 -18.63 7.14 -5.09
C ARG A 192 -18.82 6.11 -6.20
N SER A 193 -17.99 6.12 -7.24
CA SER A 193 -18.04 5.14 -8.33
C SER A 193 -17.76 3.70 -7.91
N PHE A 194 -17.19 3.47 -6.71
CA PHE A 194 -16.94 2.15 -6.13
C PHE A 194 -17.94 1.78 -5.02
N ALA A 195 -18.87 2.68 -4.68
CA ALA A 195 -19.82 2.50 -3.56
C ALA A 195 -21.22 2.04 -4.02
N SER A 196 -21.39 1.64 -5.29
CA SER A 196 -22.65 1.21 -5.90
C SER A 196 -22.75 -0.31 -6.07
#